data_AF-A0A2V7K9V5-F1
#
_entry.id   AF-A0A2V7K9V5-F1
#
_cell.length_a   1.000
_cell.length_b   1.000
_cell.length_c   1.000
_cell.angle_alpha   90.00
_cell.angle_beta   90.00
_cell.angle_gamma   90.00
#
_symmetry.space_group_name_H-M   'P 1'
#
loop_
_entity.id
_entity.type
_entity.pdbx_description
1 polymer ?
#
loop_
_entity_poly.entity_id
_entity_poly.type
_entity_poly.pdbx_seq_one_letter_code
_entity_poly.pdbx_strand_id
1 'polypeptide(L)'
;SALGYIVGGLVDHYFGWRQAFFVAGVPGLILAVFALRLYDPPRGSQDTAEESPPGHTGRSYRTLLRNRSYLLTVLGYAAYTFAIGALAFWTPTFLERVRGIPKAHATVQFGAIVVVTGFVGTYGGGWIGDRLLKSSRHAAPQPQAYWPAIVVAELCLFASTGPINSAIINEVSPAMRATAMALCIFTIHMLGDVPSPSVVGMISDARSLGDAVLIIPVAVLIGGLIWTYAAWSMSRAPKAAV
;
A
#
# COMPACT_ATOMS: atom_id res chain seq x y z
N SER A 1 3.97 -5.18 -8.95
CA SER A 1 4.65 -3.92 -9.30
C SER A 1 4.15 -3.43 -10.66
N ALA A 2 4.19 -2.13 -10.90
CA ALA A 2 3.63 -1.53 -12.13
C ALA A 2 4.29 -2.05 -13.42
N LEU A 3 5.63 -2.11 -13.42
CA LEU A 3 6.41 -2.68 -14.53
C LEU A 3 6.07 -4.15 -14.80
N GLY A 4 5.73 -4.91 -13.75
CA GLY A 4 5.33 -6.31 -13.85
C GLY A 4 4.02 -6.51 -14.63
N TYR A 5 3.06 -5.58 -14.51
CA TYR A 5 1.83 -5.63 -15.30
C TYR A 5 2.09 -5.40 -16.80
N ILE A 6 2.95 -4.44 -17.12
CA ILE A 6 3.32 -4.10 -18.50
C ILE A 6 4.11 -5.25 -19.13
N VAL A 7 5.23 -5.64 -18.51
CA VAL A 7 6.13 -6.68 -19.03
C VAL A 7 5.42 -8.03 -19.04
N GLY A 8 4.72 -8.39 -17.96
CA GLY A 8 3.99 -9.65 -17.86
C GLY A 8 2.86 -9.77 -18.89
N GLY A 9 2.10 -8.70 -19.11
CA GLY A 9 1.02 -8.66 -20.12
C GLY A 9 1.56 -8.82 -21.55
N LEU A 10 2.66 -8.14 -21.88
CA LEU A 10 3.30 -8.25 -23.20
C LEU A 10 3.92 -9.64 -23.42
N VAL A 11 4.59 -10.19 -22.41
CA VAL A 11 5.21 -11.52 -22.51
C VAL A 11 4.14 -12.61 -22.64
N ASP A 12 3.05 -12.54 -21.88
CA ASP A 12 1.93 -13.48 -22.02
C ASP A 12 1.34 -13.43 -23.44
N HIS A 13 1.19 -12.23 -24.01
CA HIS A 13 0.62 -12.05 -25.34
C HIS A 13 1.50 -12.60 -26.48
N TYR A 14 2.81 -12.31 -26.47
CA TYR A 14 3.71 -12.66 -27.58
C TYR A 14 4.44 -14.00 -27.40
N PHE A 15 4.68 -14.40 -26.15
CA PHE A 15 5.57 -15.52 -25.82
C PHE A 15 4.93 -16.55 -24.85
N GLY A 16 3.74 -16.27 -24.35
CA GLY A 16 2.99 -17.11 -23.42
C GLY A 16 3.47 -17.04 -21.97
N TRP A 17 2.59 -17.44 -21.05
CA TRP A 17 2.77 -17.32 -19.59
C TRP A 17 4.06 -17.96 -19.03
N ARG A 18 4.59 -19.03 -19.67
CA ARG A 18 5.82 -19.70 -19.21
C ARG A 18 7.05 -18.79 -19.30
N GLN A 19 7.10 -17.93 -20.32
CA GLN A 19 8.26 -17.06 -20.55
C GLN A 19 8.32 -15.92 -19.53
N ALA A 20 7.19 -15.56 -18.89
CA ALA A 20 7.15 -14.56 -17.84
C ALA A 20 8.03 -14.95 -16.63
N PHE A 21 8.16 -16.25 -16.32
CA PHE A 21 9.03 -16.73 -15.24
C PHE A 21 10.51 -16.47 -15.53
N PHE A 22 10.95 -16.68 -16.77
CA PHE A 22 12.35 -16.43 -17.15
C PHE A 22 12.65 -14.93 -17.19
N VAL A 23 11.74 -14.14 -17.78
CA VAL A 23 11.88 -12.67 -17.87
C VAL A 23 11.92 -12.02 -16.49
N ALA A 24 11.16 -12.53 -15.51
CA ALA A 24 11.20 -12.05 -14.13
C ALA A 24 12.37 -12.62 -13.32
N GLY A 25 12.67 -13.92 -13.48
CA GLY A 25 13.61 -14.65 -12.63
C GLY A 25 15.08 -14.44 -12.98
N VAL A 26 15.45 -14.42 -14.26
CA VAL A 26 16.85 -14.30 -14.70
C VAL A 26 17.50 -13.00 -14.22
N PRO A 27 16.87 -11.81 -14.35
CA PRO A 27 17.42 -10.58 -13.77
C PRO A 27 17.62 -10.67 -12.25
N GLY A 28 16.70 -11.33 -11.53
CA GLY A 28 16.82 -11.56 -10.09
C GLY A 28 18.01 -12.43 -9.73
N LEU A 29 18.27 -13.50 -10.48
CA LEU A 29 19.46 -14.36 -10.29
C LEU A 29 20.76 -13.60 -10.55
N ILE A 30 20.79 -12.77 -11.60
CA ILE A 30 21.94 -11.91 -11.90
C ILE A 30 22.20 -10.94 -10.74
N LEU A 31 21.15 -10.27 -10.25
CA LEU A 31 21.25 -9.38 -9.09
C LEU A 31 21.69 -10.11 -7.82
N ALA A 32 21.22 -11.34 -7.59
CA ALA A 32 21.65 -12.16 -6.47
C ALA A 32 23.15 -12.46 -6.53
N VAL A 33 23.71 -12.77 -7.71
CA VAL A 33 25.15 -12.96 -7.90
C VAL A 33 25.93 -11.68 -7.60
N PHE A 34 25.42 -10.51 -8.00
CA PHE A 34 26.04 -9.23 -7.64
C PHE A 34 25.94 -8.93 -6.15
N ALA A 35 24.83 -9.30 -5.50
CA ALA A 35 24.64 -9.12 -4.06
C ALA A 35 25.62 -9.94 -3.23
N LEU A 36 26.15 -11.06 -3.75
CA LEU A 36 27.25 -11.79 -3.09
C LEU A 36 28.56 -10.99 -2.98
N ARG A 37 28.68 -9.89 -3.75
CA ARG A 37 29.83 -8.97 -3.69
C ARG A 37 29.56 -7.74 -2.82
N LEU A 38 28.34 -7.58 -2.31
CA LEU A 38 28.04 -6.50 -1.38
C LEU A 38 28.72 -6.80 -0.05
N TYR A 39 29.46 -5.81 0.45
CA TYR A 39 30.00 -5.85 1.80
C TYR A 39 28.84 -5.77 2.80
N ASP A 40 28.76 -6.75 3.71
CA ASP A 40 27.83 -6.70 4.85
C ASP A 40 28.53 -5.96 6.00
N PRO A 41 28.19 -4.68 6.27
CA PRO A 41 28.82 -3.95 7.34
C PRO A 41 28.48 -4.58 8.71
N PRO A 42 29.37 -4.46 9.71
CA PRO A 42 29.09 -4.94 11.04
C PRO A 42 27.75 -4.40 11.55
N ARG A 43 26.93 -5.28 12.13
CA ARG A 43 25.63 -4.92 12.70
C ARG A 43 25.77 -3.73 13.66
N GLY A 44 24.96 -2.70 13.44
CA GLY A 44 24.95 -1.47 14.23
C GLY A 44 25.88 -0.37 13.73
N SER A 45 26.52 -0.51 12.57
CA SER A 45 27.37 0.55 11.97
C SER A 45 26.61 1.84 11.60
N GLN A 46 25.28 1.81 11.61
CA GLN A 46 24.39 2.95 11.35
C GLN A 46 23.58 3.34 12.60
N ASP A 47 23.78 2.67 13.74
CA ASP A 47 23.11 3.00 14.98
C ASP A 47 23.74 4.28 15.52
N THR A 48 22.92 5.32 15.74
CA THR A 48 23.38 6.56 16.37
C THR A 48 23.37 6.35 17.88
N ALA A 49 24.55 6.52 18.51
CA ALA A 49 24.88 6.49 19.95
C ALA A 49 23.85 5.87 20.93
N GLU A 50 24.26 4.78 21.60
CA GLU A 50 23.62 4.15 22.78
C GLU A 50 22.09 4.01 22.68
N GLU A 51 21.59 3.35 21.64
CA GLU A 51 20.25 2.76 21.73
C GLU A 51 20.25 1.69 22.83
N SER A 52 19.48 1.94 23.90
CA SER A 52 19.29 0.98 24.99
C SER A 52 18.89 -0.39 24.41
N PRO A 53 19.42 -1.50 24.96
CA PRO A 53 19.21 -2.83 24.40
C PRO A 53 17.70 -3.06 24.21
N PRO A 54 17.29 -3.73 23.11
CA PRO A 54 15.87 -3.93 22.81
C PRO A 54 15.22 -4.55 24.03
N GLY A 55 14.38 -3.77 24.71
CA GLY A 55 13.65 -4.24 25.88
C GLY A 55 12.89 -5.51 25.49
N HIS A 56 12.95 -6.53 26.36
CA HIS A 56 12.33 -7.85 26.21
C HIS A 56 11.18 -7.86 25.18
N THR A 57 11.38 -8.57 24.07
CA THR A 57 10.53 -8.60 22.87
C THR A 57 9.02 -8.61 23.15
N GLY A 58 8.56 -9.38 24.15
CA GLY A 58 7.15 -9.43 24.55
C GLY A 58 6.60 -8.12 25.17
N ARG A 59 7.42 -7.36 25.89
CA ARG A 59 7.02 -6.06 26.46
C ARG A 59 6.85 -5.02 25.35
N SER A 60 7.70 -5.04 24.33
CA SER A 60 7.60 -4.15 23.16
C SER A 60 6.31 -4.39 22.38
N TYR A 61 5.95 -5.65 22.08
CA TYR A 61 4.65 -5.97 21.47
C TYR A 61 3.48 -5.51 22.32
N ARG A 62 3.51 -5.76 23.63
CA ARG A 62 2.44 -5.30 24.55
C ARG A 62 2.32 -3.78 24.58
N THR A 63 3.43 -3.05 24.52
CA THR A 63 3.45 -1.58 24.46
C THR A 63 2.81 -1.09 23.16
N LEU A 64 3.19 -1.67 22.01
CA LEU A 64 2.61 -1.32 20.71
C LEU A 64 1.11 -1.62 20.65
N LEU A 65 0.69 -2.81 21.10
CA LEU A 65 -0.71 -3.22 21.15
C LEU A 65 -1.55 -2.45 22.18
N ARG A 66 -0.92 -1.67 23.07
CA ARG A 66 -1.60 -0.74 23.99
C ARG A 66 -1.57 0.70 23.50
N ASN A 67 -0.69 1.02 22.54
CA ASN A 67 -0.63 2.33 21.94
C ASN A 67 -1.80 2.47 20.94
N ARG A 68 -2.85 3.16 21.40
CA ARG A 68 -4.06 3.38 20.61
C ARG A 68 -3.82 4.15 19.32
N SER A 69 -2.90 5.12 19.34
CA SER A 69 -2.52 5.88 18.15
C SER A 69 -1.94 4.92 17.11
N TYR A 70 -0.94 4.14 17.52
CA TYR A 70 -0.27 3.19 16.64
C TYR A 70 -1.25 2.17 16.05
N LEU A 71 -2.14 1.62 16.88
CA LEU A 71 -3.14 0.66 16.42
C LEU A 71 -4.12 1.25 15.41
N LEU A 72 -4.63 2.46 15.65
CA LEU A 72 -5.56 3.09 14.70
C LEU A 72 -4.83 3.43 13.39
N THR A 73 -3.59 3.91 13.45
CA THR A 73 -2.76 4.16 12.27
C THR A 73 -2.57 2.87 11.46
N VAL A 74 -2.19 1.76 12.11
CA VAL A 74 -1.98 0.45 11.46
C VAL A 74 -3.27 -0.17 10.93
N LEU A 75 -4.39 -0.10 11.65
CA LEU A 75 -5.67 -0.65 11.20
C LEU A 75 -6.25 0.13 10.03
N GLY A 76 -6.14 1.47 10.04
CA GLY A 76 -6.49 2.29 8.90
C GLY A 76 -5.62 1.95 7.69
N TYR A 77 -4.34 1.68 7.92
CA TYR A 77 -3.41 1.26 6.88
C TYR A 77 -3.74 -0.14 6.32
N ALA A 78 -4.15 -1.08 7.18
CA ALA A 78 -4.60 -2.40 6.75
C ALA A 78 -5.84 -2.31 5.83
N ALA A 79 -6.87 -1.56 6.23
CA ALA A 79 -8.06 -1.34 5.40
C ALA A 79 -7.74 -0.65 4.06
N TYR A 80 -6.81 0.29 4.08
CA TYR A 80 -6.28 0.93 2.89
C TYR A 80 -5.54 -0.07 1.97
N THR A 81 -4.65 -0.90 2.52
CA THR A 81 -3.91 -1.90 1.74
C THR A 81 -4.81 -3.01 1.20
N PHE A 82 -5.91 -3.32 1.90
CA PHE A 82 -6.97 -4.19 1.39
C PHE A 82 -7.50 -3.65 0.06
N ALA A 83 -7.88 -2.36 0.03
CA ALA A 83 -8.41 -1.72 -1.16
C ALA A 83 -7.39 -1.75 -2.31
N ILE A 84 -6.11 -1.49 -2.03
CA ILE A 84 -5.04 -1.55 -3.04
C ILE A 84 -4.83 -2.96 -3.56
N GLY A 85 -4.75 -3.96 -2.67
CA GLY A 85 -4.57 -5.35 -3.09
C GLY A 85 -5.71 -5.82 -3.98
N ALA A 86 -6.94 -5.48 -3.62
CA ALA A 86 -8.13 -5.80 -4.40
C ALA A 86 -8.11 -5.11 -5.77
N LEU A 87 -7.80 -3.81 -5.80
CA LEU A 87 -7.75 -3.01 -7.02
C LEU A 87 -6.63 -3.51 -7.95
N ALA A 88 -5.45 -3.78 -7.40
CA ALA A 88 -4.32 -4.30 -8.15
C ALA A 88 -4.65 -5.64 -8.81
N PHE A 89 -5.27 -6.56 -8.06
CA PHE A 89 -5.57 -7.89 -8.57
C PHE A 89 -6.73 -7.89 -9.58
N TRP A 90 -7.84 -7.21 -9.25
CA TRP A 90 -9.09 -7.37 -9.99
C TRP A 90 -9.33 -6.35 -11.08
N THR A 91 -8.63 -5.20 -11.10
CA THR A 91 -8.87 -4.17 -12.13
C THR A 91 -8.59 -4.66 -13.55
N PRO A 92 -7.45 -5.32 -13.86
CA PRO A 92 -7.23 -5.84 -15.21
C PRO A 92 -8.33 -6.84 -15.63
N THR A 93 -8.74 -7.72 -14.73
CA THR A 93 -9.80 -8.71 -14.98
C THR A 93 -11.17 -8.07 -15.12
N PHE A 94 -11.46 -7.00 -14.37
CA PHE A 94 -12.70 -6.24 -14.51
C PHE A 94 -12.76 -5.54 -15.87
N LEU A 95 -11.68 -4.89 -16.28
CA LEU A 95 -11.56 -4.26 -17.60
C LEU A 95 -11.74 -5.28 -18.72
N GLU A 96 -11.17 -6.48 -18.56
CA GLU A 96 -11.33 -7.57 -19.52
C GLU A 96 -12.77 -8.10 -19.57
N ARG A 97 -13.26 -8.63 -18.45
CA ARG A 97 -14.50 -9.40 -18.41
C ARG A 97 -15.76 -8.55 -18.45
N VAL A 98 -15.72 -7.37 -17.81
CA VAL A 98 -16.90 -6.50 -17.68
C VAL A 98 -16.90 -5.40 -18.72
N ARG A 99 -15.72 -4.88 -19.09
CA ARG A 99 -15.59 -3.78 -20.05
C ARG A 99 -15.19 -4.23 -21.45
N GLY A 100 -14.92 -5.53 -21.65
CA GLY A 100 -14.61 -6.11 -22.96
C GLY A 100 -13.25 -5.69 -23.51
N ILE A 101 -12.36 -5.14 -22.68
CA ILE A 101 -11.03 -4.69 -23.12
C ILE A 101 -10.14 -5.92 -23.29
N PRO A 102 -9.45 -6.12 -24.43
CA PRO A 102 -8.58 -7.27 -24.59
C PRO A 102 -7.55 -7.38 -23.45
N LYS A 103 -7.34 -8.59 -22.91
CA LYS A 103 -6.51 -8.86 -21.74
C LYS A 103 -5.17 -8.11 -21.74
N ALA A 104 -4.42 -8.21 -22.84
CA ALA A 104 -3.11 -7.57 -22.96
C ALA A 104 -3.19 -6.04 -22.83
N HIS A 105 -4.20 -5.42 -23.46
CA HIS A 105 -4.45 -3.98 -23.34
C HIS A 105 -4.85 -3.61 -21.91
N ALA A 106 -5.74 -4.37 -21.27
CA ALA A 106 -6.17 -4.13 -19.90
C ALA A 106 -4.98 -4.16 -18.92
N THR A 107 -4.09 -5.16 -19.03
CA THR A 107 -2.90 -5.29 -18.17
C THR A 107 -1.87 -4.20 -18.43
N VAL A 108 -1.58 -3.87 -19.69
CA VAL A 108 -0.57 -2.86 -20.04
C VAL A 108 -1.04 -1.45 -19.64
N GLN A 109 -2.30 -1.11 -19.93
CA GLN A 109 -2.87 0.18 -19.57
C GLN A 109 -2.94 0.36 -18.05
N PHE A 110 -3.41 -0.66 -17.32
CA PHE A 110 -3.40 -0.64 -15.88
C PHE A 110 -1.98 -0.47 -15.33
N GLY A 111 -1.01 -1.24 -15.84
CA GLY A 111 0.39 -1.09 -15.46
C GLY A 111 0.95 0.31 -15.70
N ALA A 112 0.64 0.94 -16.84
CA ALA A 112 1.06 2.30 -17.15
C ALA A 112 0.45 3.33 -16.19
N ILE A 113 -0.83 3.16 -15.84
CA ILE A 113 -1.52 3.98 -14.85
C ILE A 113 -0.80 3.85 -13.50
N VAL A 114 -0.57 2.64 -13.00
CA VAL A 114 0.12 2.40 -11.73
C VAL A 114 1.56 2.96 -11.73
N VAL A 115 2.27 2.95 -12.87
CA VAL A 115 3.58 3.61 -12.97
C VAL A 115 3.43 5.10 -12.74
N VAL A 116 2.58 5.76 -13.52
CA VAL A 116 2.40 7.22 -13.46
C VAL A 116 1.90 7.66 -12.09
N THR A 117 0.90 6.98 -11.56
CA THR A 117 0.30 7.28 -10.26
C THR A 117 1.25 6.95 -9.12
N GLY A 118 2.02 5.87 -9.22
CA GLY A 118 3.04 5.52 -8.23
C GLY A 118 4.15 6.58 -8.13
N PHE A 119 4.69 7.04 -9.27
CA PHE A 119 5.70 8.10 -9.28
C PHE A 119 5.13 9.44 -8.81
N VAL A 120 4.06 9.92 -9.46
CA VAL A 120 3.50 11.24 -9.15
C VAL A 120 2.87 11.27 -7.76
N GLY A 121 2.28 10.17 -7.29
CA GLY A 121 1.69 10.04 -5.97
C GLY A 121 2.74 10.02 -4.87
N THR A 122 3.82 9.24 -5.01
CA THR A 122 4.88 9.16 -3.99
C THR A 122 5.59 10.50 -3.80
N TYR A 123 5.94 11.18 -4.90
CA TYR A 123 6.65 12.46 -4.83
C TYR A 123 5.72 13.65 -4.60
N GLY A 124 4.54 13.66 -5.23
CA GLY A 124 3.55 14.73 -5.09
C GLY A 124 2.81 14.66 -3.75
N GLY A 125 2.55 13.46 -3.22
CA GLY A 125 1.83 13.24 -1.97
C GLY A 125 2.51 13.83 -0.73
N GLY A 126 3.83 13.72 -0.63
CA GLY A 126 4.59 14.39 0.43
C GLY A 126 4.44 15.92 0.35
N TRP A 127 4.60 16.48 -0.85
CA TRP A 127 4.51 17.93 -1.09
C TRP A 127 3.08 18.50 -0.94
N ILE A 128 2.08 17.73 -1.34
CA ILE A 128 0.66 18.06 -1.24
C ILE A 128 0.18 17.88 0.21
N GLY A 129 0.63 16.85 0.94
CA GLY A 129 0.32 16.65 2.37
C GLY A 129 0.75 17.83 3.23
N ASP A 130 1.92 18.40 2.92
CA ASP A 130 2.43 19.61 3.57
C ASP A 130 1.58 20.87 3.27
N ARG A 131 0.90 20.91 2.12
CA ARG A 131 0.07 22.06 1.69
C ARG A 131 -1.43 21.90 1.97
N LEU A 132 -1.98 20.69 1.96
CA LEU A 132 -3.43 20.41 2.06
C LEU A 132 -3.97 20.43 3.50
N LEU A 133 -3.12 20.59 4.51
CA LEU A 133 -3.56 21.03 5.84
C LEU A 133 -4.27 22.41 5.83
N LYS A 134 -4.33 23.11 4.69
CA LYS A 134 -4.90 24.45 4.57
C LYS A 134 -6.14 24.63 3.69
N SER A 135 -6.60 23.65 2.90
CA SER A 135 -7.82 23.89 2.08
C SER A 135 -8.36 22.63 1.41
N SER A 136 -9.66 22.35 1.49
CA SER A 136 -10.34 21.34 0.65
C SER A 136 -11.84 21.59 0.53
N ARG A 137 -12.37 21.61 -0.71
CA ARG A 137 -13.78 21.30 -1.05
C ARG A 137 -13.95 20.74 -2.49
N HIS A 138 -14.78 19.70 -2.55
CA HIS A 138 -15.33 18.75 -3.54
C HIS A 138 -15.76 19.15 -4.97
N ALA A 139 -15.69 18.18 -5.92
CA ALA A 139 -16.76 17.72 -6.85
C ALA A 139 -16.29 16.59 -7.82
N ALA A 140 -17.18 15.73 -8.36
CA ALA A 140 -16.87 14.65 -9.34
C ALA A 140 -17.98 14.40 -10.40
N PRO A 141 -17.65 14.05 -11.70
CA PRO A 141 -18.64 13.44 -12.63
C PRO A 141 -18.14 12.46 -13.77
N GLN A 142 -19.03 11.56 -14.28
CA GLN A 142 -19.17 10.86 -15.62
C GLN A 142 -18.21 9.73 -16.15
N PRO A 143 -18.62 8.84 -17.10
CA PRO A 143 -17.89 7.60 -17.51
C PRO A 143 -16.50 7.76 -18.16
N GLN A 144 -16.20 8.88 -18.79
CA GLN A 144 -14.82 9.18 -19.23
C GLN A 144 -13.92 9.55 -18.05
N ALA A 145 -14.51 9.84 -16.89
CA ALA A 145 -13.81 10.14 -15.65
C ALA A 145 -13.39 8.91 -14.85
N TYR A 146 -13.72 7.68 -15.27
CA TYR A 146 -13.18 6.48 -14.59
C TYR A 146 -11.65 6.44 -14.66
N TRP A 147 -11.04 6.80 -15.79
CA TRP A 147 -9.59 6.85 -15.92
C TRP A 147 -8.94 7.94 -15.06
N PRO A 148 -9.37 9.22 -15.15
CA PRO A 148 -8.97 10.25 -14.21
C PRO A 148 -9.24 9.90 -12.74
N ALA A 149 -10.37 9.27 -12.41
CA ALA A 149 -10.73 8.93 -11.03
C ALA A 149 -9.89 7.77 -10.49
N ILE A 150 -9.55 6.77 -11.30
CA ILE A 150 -8.58 5.72 -10.93
C ILE A 150 -7.20 6.34 -10.76
N VAL A 151 -6.78 7.21 -11.68
CA VAL A 151 -5.51 7.94 -11.57
C VAL A 151 -5.48 8.78 -10.29
N VAL A 152 -6.51 9.58 -10.02
CA VAL A 152 -6.61 10.41 -8.81
C VAL A 152 -6.72 9.54 -7.55
N ALA A 153 -7.49 8.45 -7.58
CA ALA A 153 -7.60 7.53 -6.46
C ALA A 153 -6.25 6.87 -6.19
N GLU A 154 -5.57 6.32 -7.19
CA GLU A 154 -4.24 5.74 -7.05
C GLU A 154 -3.19 6.78 -6.63
N LEU A 155 -3.25 8.01 -7.14
CA LEU A 155 -2.39 9.11 -6.72
C LEU A 155 -2.59 9.42 -5.23
N CYS A 156 -3.85 9.63 -4.81
CA CYS A 156 -4.20 9.86 -3.41
C CYS A 156 -3.86 8.66 -2.53
N LEU A 157 -3.98 7.46 -3.07
CA LEU A 157 -3.61 6.24 -2.37
C LEU A 157 -2.09 6.27 -2.16
N PHE A 158 -1.27 6.15 -3.21
CA PHE A 158 0.19 6.08 -3.08
C PHE A 158 0.80 7.27 -2.34
N ALA A 159 0.22 8.47 -2.47
CA ALA A 159 0.61 9.67 -1.72
C ALA A 159 0.58 9.51 -0.20
N SER A 160 -0.29 8.65 0.33
CA SER A 160 -0.46 8.48 1.77
C SER A 160 0.59 7.55 2.40
N THR A 161 1.22 6.68 1.62
CA THR A 161 2.12 5.63 2.15
C THR A 161 3.36 6.19 2.87
N GLY A 162 4.01 7.20 2.31
CA GLY A 162 5.16 7.87 2.92
C GLY A 162 4.81 8.55 4.26
N PRO A 163 3.80 9.45 4.29
CA PRO A 163 3.32 10.06 5.53
C PRO A 163 2.88 9.05 6.60
N ILE A 164 2.19 7.95 6.23
CA ILE A 164 1.76 6.91 7.19
C ILE A 164 2.98 6.21 7.81
N ASN A 165 3.94 5.80 7.00
CA ASN A 165 5.16 5.16 7.50
C ASN A 165 5.94 6.11 8.41
N SER A 166 6.00 7.40 8.07
CA SER A 166 6.60 8.44 8.91
C SER A 166 5.85 8.61 10.23
N ALA A 167 4.51 8.64 10.22
CA ALA A 167 3.72 8.70 11.45
C ALA A 167 4.02 7.52 12.37
N ILE A 168 4.03 6.28 11.84
CA ILE A 168 4.30 5.07 12.62
C ILE A 168 5.65 5.13 13.35
N ILE A 169 6.72 5.55 12.68
CA ILE A 169 8.06 5.62 13.30
C ILE A 169 8.23 6.79 14.28
N ASN A 170 7.39 7.82 14.15
CA ASN A 170 7.35 8.98 15.06
C ASN A 170 6.46 8.73 16.29
N GLU A 171 5.56 7.76 16.23
CA GLU A 171 4.68 7.36 17.34
C GLU A 171 5.34 6.40 18.34
N VAL A 172 6.55 5.90 18.04
CA VAL A 172 7.27 4.91 18.85
C VAL A 172 8.69 5.38 19.14
N SER A 173 9.27 4.90 20.24
CA SER A 173 10.67 5.20 20.56
C SER A 173 11.62 4.59 19.51
N PRO A 174 12.82 5.16 19.29
CA PRO A 174 13.79 4.67 18.31
C PRO A 174 14.05 3.16 18.42
N ALA A 175 14.28 2.68 19.64
CA ALA A 175 14.51 1.26 19.95
C ALA A 175 13.34 0.32 19.58
N MET A 176 12.13 0.82 19.33
CA MET A 176 10.97 0.02 18.92
C MET A 176 10.59 0.19 17.45
N ARG A 177 11.24 1.07 16.67
CA ARG A 177 10.87 1.38 15.28
C ARG A 177 10.88 0.14 14.38
N ALA A 178 11.92 -0.70 14.48
CA ALA A 178 12.01 -1.92 13.70
C ALA A 178 10.87 -2.89 14.02
N THR A 179 10.58 -3.12 15.30
CA THR A 179 9.47 -3.98 15.75
C THR A 179 8.11 -3.41 15.36
N ALA A 180 7.93 -2.09 15.47
CA ALA A 180 6.71 -1.40 15.09
C ALA A 180 6.45 -1.51 13.58
N MET A 181 7.49 -1.38 12.75
CA MET A 181 7.39 -1.56 11.32
C MET A 181 7.12 -3.02 10.94
N ALA A 182 7.80 -3.97 11.58
CA ALA A 182 7.58 -5.40 11.35
C ALA A 182 6.13 -5.81 11.70
N LEU A 183 5.61 -5.37 12.85
CA LEU A 183 4.23 -5.63 13.25
C LEU A 183 3.23 -4.94 12.32
N CYS A 184 3.53 -3.72 11.86
CA CYS A 184 2.72 -3.04 10.85
C CYS A 184 2.66 -3.85 9.56
N ILE A 185 3.81 -4.21 8.97
CA ILE A 185 3.92 -5.00 7.74
C ILE A 185 3.16 -6.32 7.86
N PHE A 186 3.36 -7.03 8.97
CA PHE A 186 2.63 -8.26 9.24
C PHE A 186 1.11 -8.03 9.26
N THR A 187 0.65 -6.97 9.94
CA THR A 187 -0.78 -6.68 10.08
C THR A 187 -1.42 -6.27 8.76
N ILE A 188 -0.78 -5.40 7.98
CA ILE A 188 -1.30 -4.96 6.67
C ILE A 188 -1.33 -6.12 5.68
N HIS A 189 -0.39 -7.08 5.75
CA HIS A 189 -0.47 -8.27 4.91
C HIS A 189 -1.55 -9.23 5.38
N MET A 190 -1.60 -9.51 6.69
CA MET A 190 -2.58 -10.45 7.26
C MET A 190 -4.03 -10.01 7.04
N LEU A 191 -4.32 -8.71 7.20
CA LEU A 191 -5.68 -8.18 7.15
C LEU A 191 -5.99 -7.38 5.87
N GLY A 192 -4.96 -6.94 5.16
CA GLY A 192 -5.08 -6.03 4.03
C GLY A 192 -5.02 -6.76 2.70
N ASP A 193 -3.87 -6.68 2.04
CA ASP A 193 -3.71 -7.06 0.63
C ASP A 193 -3.75 -8.57 0.35
N VAL A 194 -3.37 -9.43 1.30
CA VAL A 194 -3.44 -10.89 1.12
C VAL A 194 -4.88 -11.43 1.09
N PRO A 195 -5.77 -11.11 2.05
CA PRO A 195 -7.13 -11.62 2.01
C PRO A 195 -8.01 -10.96 0.94
N SER A 196 -7.64 -9.77 0.45
CA SER A 196 -8.53 -8.96 -0.38
C SER A 196 -8.92 -9.60 -1.73
N PRO A 197 -8.02 -10.29 -2.48
CA PRO A 197 -8.42 -10.92 -3.72
C PRO A 197 -9.42 -12.05 -3.49
N SER A 198 -9.22 -12.85 -2.43
CA SER A 198 -10.13 -13.94 -2.07
C SER A 198 -11.50 -13.44 -1.66
N VAL A 199 -11.58 -12.36 -0.88
CA VAL A 199 -12.85 -11.75 -0.47
C VAL A 199 -13.62 -11.22 -1.68
N VAL A 200 -12.96 -10.47 -2.57
CA VAL A 200 -13.58 -9.98 -3.81
C VAL A 200 -13.99 -11.15 -4.71
N GLY A 201 -13.18 -12.20 -4.80
CA GLY A 201 -13.51 -13.43 -5.54
C GLY A 201 -14.79 -14.08 -5.03
N MET A 202 -14.91 -14.30 -3.71
CA MET A 202 -16.12 -14.88 -3.11
C MET A 202 -17.38 -14.06 -3.40
N ILE A 203 -17.30 -12.72 -3.35
CA ILE A 203 -18.43 -11.84 -3.68
C ILE A 203 -18.75 -11.89 -5.18
N SER A 204 -17.71 -11.94 -6.02
CA SER A 204 -17.85 -12.04 -7.47
C SER A 204 -18.56 -13.34 -7.88
N ASP A 205 -18.19 -14.45 -7.25
CA ASP A 205 -18.79 -15.77 -7.52
C ASP A 205 -20.26 -15.82 -7.09
N ALA A 206 -20.62 -15.13 -6.00
CA ALA A 206 -21.99 -15.08 -5.49
C ALA A 206 -22.90 -14.07 -6.22
N ARG A 207 -22.32 -13.05 -6.85
CA ARG A 207 -23.04 -11.96 -7.51
C ARG A 207 -22.43 -11.65 -8.86
N SER A 208 -21.58 -10.63 -8.91
CA SER A 208 -20.89 -10.19 -10.12
C SER A 208 -19.57 -9.53 -9.73
N LEU A 209 -18.60 -9.54 -10.65
CA LEU A 209 -17.34 -8.83 -10.44
C LEU A 209 -17.56 -7.31 -10.30
N GLY A 210 -18.57 -6.76 -10.96
CA GLY A 210 -18.94 -5.34 -10.85
C GLY A 210 -19.43 -4.95 -9.46
N ASP A 211 -20.24 -5.79 -8.83
CA ASP A 211 -20.67 -5.57 -7.44
C ASP A 211 -19.52 -5.83 -6.46
N ALA A 212 -18.68 -6.84 -6.75
CA ALA A 212 -17.57 -7.22 -5.89
C ALA A 212 -16.54 -6.10 -5.74
N VAL A 213 -16.23 -5.36 -6.81
CA VAL A 213 -15.27 -4.25 -6.75
C VAL A 213 -15.77 -3.05 -5.94
N LEU A 214 -17.08 -2.96 -5.62
CA LEU A 214 -17.62 -1.89 -4.76
C LEU A 214 -17.15 -2.00 -3.29
N ILE A 215 -16.58 -3.14 -2.87
CA ILE A 215 -15.94 -3.24 -1.55
C ILE A 215 -14.69 -2.34 -1.44
N ILE A 216 -14.06 -2.01 -2.57
CA ILE A 216 -12.83 -1.20 -2.62
C ILE A 216 -13.07 0.21 -2.07
N PRO A 217 -14.01 1.03 -2.59
CA PRO A 217 -14.28 2.35 -2.03
C PRO A 217 -14.77 2.28 -0.57
N VAL A 218 -15.49 1.22 -0.17
CA VAL A 218 -15.90 1.02 1.23
C VAL A 218 -14.69 0.82 2.14
N ALA A 219 -13.72 0.00 1.74
CA ALA A 219 -12.49 -0.22 2.49
C ALA A 219 -11.66 1.07 2.63
N VAL A 220 -11.58 1.88 1.57
CA VAL A 220 -10.95 3.21 1.60
C VAL A 220 -11.67 4.14 2.59
N LEU A 221 -13.01 4.17 2.56
CA LEU A 221 -13.80 4.97 3.50
C LEU A 221 -13.56 4.54 4.95
N ILE A 222 -13.52 3.23 5.23
CA ILE A 222 -13.23 2.70 6.56
C ILE A 222 -11.83 3.16 7.02
N GLY A 223 -10.80 3.02 6.17
CA GLY A 223 -9.45 3.49 6.47
C GLY A 223 -9.41 4.99 6.78
N GLY A 224 -10.07 5.80 5.94
CA GLY A 224 -10.19 7.25 6.12
C GLY A 224 -10.91 7.64 7.40
N LEU A 225 -11.99 6.96 7.77
CA LEU A 225 -12.71 7.18 9.03
C LEU A 225 -11.84 6.83 10.24
N ILE A 226 -11.11 5.71 10.19
CA ILE A 226 -10.20 5.30 11.26
C ILE A 226 -9.10 6.35 11.47
N TRP A 227 -8.46 6.83 10.40
CA TRP A 227 -7.42 7.86 10.50
C TRP A 227 -7.94 9.21 10.93
N THR A 228 -9.12 9.62 10.46
CA THR A 228 -9.77 10.88 10.90
C THR A 228 -10.07 10.82 12.39
N TYR A 229 -10.58 9.67 12.87
CA TYR A 229 -10.81 9.44 14.28
C TYR A 229 -9.51 9.42 15.09
N ALA A 230 -8.45 8.79 14.57
CA ALA A 230 -7.13 8.78 15.19
C ALA A 230 -6.61 10.20 15.40
N ALA A 231 -6.56 11.00 14.33
CA ALA A 231 -6.12 12.39 14.36
C ALA A 231 -6.96 13.24 15.33
N TRP A 232 -8.28 13.09 15.30
CA TRP A 232 -9.19 13.77 16.22
C TRP A 232 -8.92 13.38 17.68
N SER A 233 -8.77 12.09 17.97
CA SER A 233 -8.54 11.59 19.33
C SER A 233 -7.20 12.07 19.89
N MET A 234 -6.16 12.15 19.05
CA MET A 234 -4.84 12.66 19.42
C MET A 234 -4.87 14.16 19.69
N SER A 235 -5.61 14.95 18.90
CA SER A 235 -5.75 16.40 19.12
C SER A 235 -6.42 16.77 20.44
N ARG A 236 -7.17 15.84 21.05
CA ARG A 236 -7.88 16.02 22.32
C ARG A 236 -7.16 15.38 23.52
N ALA A 237 -6.08 14.64 23.29
CA ALA A 237 -5.30 14.08 24.39
C ALA A 237 -4.61 15.23 25.13
N PRO A 238 -4.67 15.28 26.48
CA PRO A 238 -3.92 16.27 27.24
C PRO A 238 -2.44 16.12 26.90
N LYS A 239 -1.79 17.22 26.49
CA LYS A 239 -0.35 17.22 26.26
C LYS A 239 0.31 16.80 27.57
N ALA A 240 1.04 15.67 27.56
CA ALA A 240 1.86 15.31 28.70
C ALA A 240 2.81 16.48 28.99
N ALA A 241 2.77 16.98 30.23
CA ALA A 241 3.77 17.93 30.68
C ALA A 241 5.14 17.25 30.56
N VAL A 242 6.06 17.94 29.87
CA VAL A 242 7.41 17.50 29.51
C VAL A 242 8.17 16.98 30.72
#